data_AF-A0A1Y1QRF1-F1
#
_entry.id   AF-A0A1Y1QRF1-F1
#
_cell.length_a   1.000
_cell.length_b   1.000
_cell.length_c   1.000
_cell.angle_alpha   90.00
_cell.angle_beta   90.00
_cell.angle_gamma   90.00
#
_symmetry.space_group_name_H-M   'P 1'
#
loop_
_entity.id
_entity.type
_entity.pdbx_description
1 polymer ?
#
loop_
_entity_poly.entity_id
_entity_poly.type
_entity_poly.pdbx_seq_one_letter_code
_entity_poly.pdbx_strand_id
1 'polypeptide(L)' 'MAVGQARMTRSKRGMRRSHDSLKNPTLSVDATSGETHLRHHMTKDGFYRGRQIIKTAVEVDDEA' A
#
# COMPACT_ATOMS: atom_id res chain seq x y z
N MET A 1 -1.52 -40.70 16.79
CA MET A 1 -1.80 -39.51 15.96
C MET A 1 -2.94 -38.76 16.61
N ALA A 2 -2.80 -37.46 16.87
CA ALA A 2 -3.89 -36.69 17.49
C ALA A 2 -4.88 -36.24 16.40
N VAL A 3 -6.15 -36.59 16.58
CA VAL A 3 -7.25 -36.17 15.71
C VAL A 3 -8.29 -35.41 16.52
N GLY A 4 -8.92 -34.42 15.89
CA GLY A 4 -10.03 -33.73 16.53
C GLY A 4 -11.22 -34.67 16.68
N GLN A 5 -11.78 -34.76 17.89
CA GLN A 5 -12.96 -35.57 18.16
C GLN A 5 -14.22 -35.04 17.45
N ALA A 6 -14.29 -33.72 17.19
CA ALA A 6 -15.46 -33.08 16.60
C ALA A 6 -15.07 -31.94 15.65
N ARG A 7 -16.03 -31.53 14.82
CA ARG A 7 -15.90 -30.40 13.90
C ARG A 7 -15.99 -29.08 14.68
N MET A 8 -15.05 -28.17 14.40
CA MET A 8 -15.10 -26.81 14.96
C MET A 8 -16.31 -26.03 14.43
N THR A 9 -17.03 -25.35 15.33
CA THR A 9 -18.21 -24.54 14.99
C THR A 9 -17.84 -23.33 14.12
N ARG A 10 -18.81 -22.83 13.35
CA ARG A 10 -18.61 -21.63 12.50
C ARG A 10 -18.27 -20.39 13.34
N SER A 11 -18.87 -20.24 14.52
CA SER A 11 -18.60 -19.13 15.44
C SER A 11 -17.15 -19.15 15.94
N LYS A 12 -16.64 -20.29 16.42
CA LYS A 12 -15.25 -20.44 16.86
C LYS A 12 -14.25 -20.16 15.74
N ARG A 13 -14.54 -20.63 14.52
CA ARG A 13 -13.72 -20.32 13.34
C ARG A 13 -13.74 -18.82 13.01
N GLY A 14 -14.92 -18.18 13.08
CA GLY A 14 -15.09 -16.76 12.83
C GLY A 14 -14.33 -15.89 13.83
N MET A 15 -14.45 -16.19 15.13
CA MET A 15 -13.71 -15.51 16.20
C MET A 15 -12.20 -15.70 16.06
N ARG A 16 -11.75 -16.90 15.66
CA ARG A 16 -10.32 -17.11 15.42
C ARG A 16 -9.80 -16.25 14.26
N ARG A 17 -10.60 -16.08 13.20
CA ARG A 17 -10.25 -15.32 12.00
C ARG A 17 -10.62 -13.84 12.07
N SER A 18 -11.17 -13.35 13.19
CA SER A 18 -11.66 -11.96 13.29
C SER A 18 -10.54 -10.93 13.17
N HIS A 19 -9.30 -11.34 13.44
CA HIS A 19 -8.11 -10.50 13.36
C HIS A 19 -7.32 -10.70 12.07
N ASP A 20 -7.75 -11.59 11.17
CA ASP A 20 -7.06 -11.90 9.91
C ASP A 20 -7.39 -10.86 8.80
N SER A 21 -7.47 -9.58 9.16
CA SER A 21 -7.72 -8.49 8.20
C SER A 21 -6.44 -7.73 7.89
N LEU A 22 -6.26 -7.38 6.61
CA LEU A 22 -5.17 -6.52 6.18
C LEU A 22 -5.58 -5.05 6.34
N LYS A 23 -4.61 -4.20 6.71
CA LYS A 23 -4.80 -2.75 6.81
C LYS A 23 -4.36 -2.09 5.51
N ASN A 24 -5.15 -1.12 5.04
CA ASN A 24 -4.75 -0.31 3.90
C ASN A 24 -3.61 0.65 4.28
N PRO A 25 -2.68 0.95 3.36
CA PRO A 25 -1.66 1.95 3.59
C PRO A 25 -2.28 3.36 3.65
N THR A 26 -1.63 4.27 4.38
CA THR A 26 -2.03 5.69 4.41
C THR A 26 -1.52 6.41 3.17
N LEU A 27 -2.44 6.79 2.29
CA LEU A 27 -2.16 7.56 1.08
C LEU A 27 -2.47 9.05 1.31
N SER A 28 -1.73 9.91 0.63
CA SER A 28 -1.90 11.37 0.63
C SER A 28 -1.68 11.88 -0.80
N VAL A 29 -2.20 13.07 -1.10
CA VAL A 29 -2.04 13.71 -2.41
C VAL A 29 -0.99 14.81 -2.25
N ASP A 30 0.00 14.85 -3.14
CA ASP A 30 0.97 15.94 -3.17
C ASP A 30 0.31 17.21 -3.72
N ALA A 31 0.59 18.35 -3.10
CA ALA A 31 -0.08 19.61 -3.43
C ALA A 31 0.37 20.23 -4.76
N THR A 32 1.55 19.87 -5.26
CA THR A 32 2.14 20.48 -6.46
C THR A 32 2.01 19.56 -7.66
N SER A 33 2.32 18.27 -7.53
CA SER A 33 2.17 17.32 -8.65
C SER A 33 0.76 16.73 -8.77
N GLY A 34 -0.07 16.81 -7.72
CA GLY A 34 -1.40 16.20 -7.69
C GLY A 34 -1.39 14.67 -7.63
N GLU A 35 -0.21 14.05 -7.54
CA GLU A 35 -0.06 12.59 -7.48
C GLU A 35 -0.37 12.02 -6.09
N THR A 36 -0.90 10.80 -6.05
CA THR A 36 -1.05 10.05 -4.81
C THR A 36 0.26 9.40 -4.40
N HIS A 37 0.69 9.63 -3.17
CA HIS A 37 1.88 9.01 -2.59
C HIS A 37 1.61 8.44 -1.20
N LEU A 38 2.50 7.57 -0.72
CA LEU A 38 2.46 7.14 0.67
C LEU A 38 2.76 8.34 1.58
N ARG A 39 2.01 8.48 2.67
CA ARG A 39 2.22 9.58 3.62
C ARG A 39 3.67 9.60 4.10
N HIS A 40 4.28 10.79 4.06
CA HIS A 40 5.69 11.05 4.37
C HIS A 40 6.74 10.44 3.42
N HIS A 41 6.34 9.80 2.33
CA HIS A 41 7.24 9.43 1.24
C HIS A 41 7.16 10.44 0.10
N MET A 42 8.17 10.42 -0.76
CA MET A 42 8.22 11.17 -2.01
C MET A 42 7.28 10.55 -3.06
N THR A 43 6.80 11.36 -3.99
CA THR A 43 6.06 10.86 -5.16
C THR A 43 7.00 10.16 -6.15
N LYS A 44 6.44 9.47 -7.15
CA LYS A 44 7.24 8.76 -8.17
C LYS A 44 8.03 9.75 -9.03
N ASP A 45 7.44 10.91 -9.30
CA ASP A 45 8.05 11.99 -10.09
C ASP A 45 9.09 12.80 -9.31
N GLY A 46 9.41 12.40 -8.07
CA GLY A 46 10.44 13.03 -7.26
C GLY A 46 9.98 14.27 -6.49
N PHE A 47 8.68 14.47 -6.32
CA PHE A 47 8.14 15.59 -5.52
C PHE A 47 7.94 15.19 -4.05
N TYR A 48 8.31 16.09 -3.15
CA TYR A 48 8.01 15.96 -1.72
C TYR A 48 7.77 17.34 -1.10
N ARG A 49 6.61 17.49 -0.45
CA ARG A 49 6.19 18.75 0.19
C ARG A 49 6.26 19.93 -0.79
N GLY A 50 5.81 19.72 -2.03
CA GLY A 50 5.77 20.74 -3.08
C GLY A 50 7.12 21.17 -3.66
N ARG A 51 8.20 20.44 -3.38
CA ARG A 51 9.51 20.65 -3.98
C ARG A 51 9.89 19.44 -4.82
N GLN A 52 10.41 19.70 -6.01
CA GLN A 52 11.04 18.66 -6.82
C GLN A 52 12.43 18.37 -6.24
N ILE A 53 12.57 17.22 -5.59
CA ILE A 53 13.83 16.78 -4.97
C ILE A 53 14.68 16.05 -6.00
N ILE A 54 14.07 15.18 -6.81
CA ILE A 54 14.73 14.51 -7.92
C ILE A 54 14.27 15.16 -9.21
N LYS A 55 15.22 15.69 -9.98
CA LYS A 55 14.96 16.02 -11.38
C LYS A 55 15.00 14.71 -12.15
N THR A 56 13.83 14.19 -12.54
CA THR A 56 13.74 13.06 -13.46
C THR A 56 14.57 13.38 -14.70
N ALA A 57 15.51 12.51 -15.07
CA ALA A 57 16.14 12.60 -16.37
C ALA A 57 15.02 12.45 -17.40
N VAL A 58 14.92 13.46 -18.28
CA VAL A 58 13.92 13.60 -19.34
C VAL A 58 13.76 12.29 -20.13
N GLU A 59 12.53 12.01 -20.54
CA GLU A 59 12.16 10.89 -21.42
C GLU A 59 13.15 10.74 -22.58
N VAL A 60 13.67 9.53 -22.75
CA VAL A 60 14.34 9.13 -24.00
C VAL A 60 13.21 8.64 -24.90
N ASP A 61 12.86 9.42 -25.92
CA ASP A 61 11.99 8.97 -27.00
C ASP A 61 12.67 7.76 -27.68
N ASP A 62 12.18 6.55 -27.43
CA ASP A 62 12.55 5.35 -28.17
C ASP A 62 11.84 5.39 -29.53
N GLU A 63 12.38 6.15 -30.48
CA GLU A 63 12.05 6.05 -31.90
C GLU A 63 13.23 5.41 -32.65
N ALA A 64 13.12 4.11 -32.93
CA ALA A 64 13.94 3.35 -33.89
C ALA A 64 13.21 2.11 -34.40
#